data_AF-A0A2S8UQG8-F1
#
_entry.id   AF-A0A2S8UQG8-F1
#
_cell.length_a   1.000
_cell.length_b   1.000
_cell.length_c   1.000
_cell.angle_alpha   90.00
_cell.angle_beta   90.00
_cell.angle_gamma   90.00
#
_symmetry.space_group_name_H-M   'P 1'
#
loop_
_entity.id
_entity.type
_entity.pdbx_description
1 polymer ?
#
loop_
_entity_poly.entity_id
_entity_poly.type
_entity_poly.pdbx_seq_one_letter_code
_entity_poly.pdbx_strand_id
1 'polypeptide(L)'
;MKKWIIGTITMIVIVMGALFGVTKFLNYIEEEEKSLKVQKVMDQQEKKVKEEKPQVSEDEIISTMHRMVHQKVKSSEKWGFIEMTNKEISSAKNAVESSTNFKYKSKLLSTLERWEKGDFSQTVEEHNFLWEIQGGDTGKATERLSPEEEKQYVKEMKGK
;
A
#
# COMPACT_ATOMS: atom_id res chain seq x y z
N MET A 1 20.52 60.86 55.95
CA MET A 1 20.48 59.38 55.84
C MET A 1 19.31 58.82 55.01
N LYS A 2 18.16 59.50 54.84
CA LYS A 2 17.01 58.94 54.08
C LYS A 2 17.12 58.96 52.55
N LYS A 3 17.87 59.88 51.93
CA LYS A 3 17.93 60.01 50.45
C LYS A 3 18.79 58.93 49.76
N TRP A 4 19.77 58.35 50.46
CA TRP A 4 20.65 57.30 49.91
C TRP A 4 20.01 55.89 49.99
N ILE A 5 19.07 55.69 50.92
CA ILE A 5 18.30 54.45 51.07
C ILE A 5 17.28 54.30 49.93
N ILE A 6 16.69 55.40 49.46
CA ILE A 6 15.72 55.38 48.35
C ILE A 6 16.39 55.02 47.02
N GLY A 7 17.58 55.57 46.74
CA GLY A 7 18.33 55.26 45.51
C GLY A 7 18.83 53.81 45.43
N THR A 8 19.17 53.21 46.57
CA THR A 8 19.60 51.80 46.63
C THR A 8 18.43 50.83 46.45
N ILE A 9 17.26 51.13 47.04
CA ILE A 9 16.03 50.34 46.82
C ILE A 9 15.58 50.39 45.35
N THR A 10 15.65 51.54 44.68
CA THR A 10 15.29 51.65 43.26
C THR A 10 16.22 50.85 42.35
N MET A 11 17.52 50.79 42.65
CA MET A 11 18.46 49.98 41.86
C MET A 11 18.21 48.48 42.04
N ILE A 12 17.85 48.03 43.25
CA ILE A 12 17.52 46.62 43.50
C ILE A 12 16.29 46.19 42.68
N VAL A 13 15.26 47.05 42.58
CA VAL A 13 14.05 46.76 41.78
C VAL A 13 14.37 46.64 40.28
N ILE A 14 15.24 47.50 39.75
CA ILE A 14 15.66 47.43 38.34
C ILE A 14 16.43 46.14 38.06
N VAL A 15 17.35 45.76 38.96
CA VAL A 15 18.14 44.52 38.83
C VAL A 15 17.23 43.29 38.93
N MET A 16 16.28 43.25 39.87
CA MET A 16 15.31 42.16 39.96
C MET A 16 14.42 42.07 38.72
N GLY A 17 13.97 43.21 38.17
CA GLY A 17 13.21 43.25 36.92
C GLY A 17 14.00 42.72 35.73
N ALA A 18 15.29 43.06 35.63
CA ALA A 18 16.17 42.53 34.60
C ALA A 18 16.39 41.01 34.74
N LEU A 19 16.63 40.51 35.97
CA LEU A 19 16.79 39.08 36.24
C LEU A 19 15.49 38.30 35.94
N PHE A 20 14.33 38.86 36.28
CA PHE A 20 13.03 38.27 35.96
C PHE A 20 12.75 38.25 34.45
N GLY A 21 13.12 39.33 33.74
CA GLY A 21 13.02 39.41 32.28
C GLY A 21 13.88 38.35 31.58
N VAL A 22 15.13 38.18 32.01
CA VAL A 22 16.05 37.17 31.45
C VAL A 22 15.53 35.75 31.68
N THR A 23 15.06 35.43 32.88
CA THR A 23 14.53 34.08 33.19
C THR A 23 13.28 33.76 32.38
N LYS A 24 12.35 34.70 32.22
CA LYS A 24 11.17 34.56 31.35
C LYS A 24 11.55 34.34 29.89
N PHE A 25 12.54 35.08 29.39
CA PHE A 25 12.99 34.98 28.01
C PHE A 25 13.66 33.63 27.70
N LEU A 26 14.50 33.13 28.61
CA LEU A 26 15.13 31.81 28.45
C LEU A 26 14.10 30.67 28.42
N ASN A 27 13.10 30.72 29.30
CA ASN A 27 12.03 29.71 29.30
C ASN A 27 11.19 29.73 28.00
N TYR A 28 10.93 30.92 27.44
CA TYR A 28 10.24 31.05 26.17
C TYR A 28 11.03 30.41 25.01
N ILE A 29 12.34 30.66 24.94
CA ILE A 29 13.21 30.04 23.93
C ILE A 29 13.25 28.51 24.09
N GLU A 30 13.30 28.00 25.31
CA GLU A 30 13.31 26.56 25.58
C GLU A 30 12.01 25.87 25.14
N GLU A 31 10.86 26.49 25.39
CA GLU A 31 9.55 25.99 24.92
C GLU A 31 9.46 26.03 23.38
N GLU A 32 9.94 27.09 22.74
CA GLU A 32 9.94 27.22 21.28
C GLU A 32 10.83 26.15 20.63
N GLU A 33 12.06 25.94 21.14
CA GLU A 33 12.94 24.86 20.68
C GLU A 33 12.32 23.47 20.84
N LYS A 34 11.63 23.23 21.97
CA LYS A 34 11.01 21.93 22.26
C LYS A 34 9.83 21.69 21.31
N SER A 35 9.01 22.70 21.03
CA SER A 35 7.91 22.60 20.08
C SER A 35 8.39 22.33 18.65
N LEU A 36 9.47 23.00 18.22
CA LEU A 36 10.12 22.77 16.92
C LEU A 36 10.72 21.37 16.78
N LYS A 37 11.34 20.84 17.85
CA LYS A 37 11.85 19.46 17.89
C LYS A 37 10.71 18.44 17.78
N VAL A 38 9.61 18.66 18.50
CA VAL A 38 8.43 17.78 18.43
C VAL A 38 7.80 17.80 17.04
N GLN A 39 7.61 18.99 16.45
CA GLN A 39 7.08 19.12 15.09
C GLN A 39 7.99 18.42 14.07
N LYS A 40 9.30 18.60 14.17
CA LYS A 40 10.27 17.95 13.27
C LYS A 40 10.24 16.43 13.39
N VAL A 41 10.10 15.88 14.60
CA VAL A 41 9.98 14.44 14.84
C VAL A 41 8.66 13.91 14.27
N MET A 42 7.55 14.63 14.45
CA MET A 42 6.24 14.26 13.90
C MET A 42 6.25 14.28 12.36
N ASP A 43 6.77 15.34 11.75
CA ASP A 43 6.92 15.44 10.30
C ASP A 43 7.83 14.34 9.75
N GLN A 44 8.91 13.99 10.45
CA GLN A 44 9.80 12.90 10.04
C GLN A 44 9.14 11.51 10.20
N GLN A 45 8.28 11.33 11.20
CA GLN A 45 7.52 10.10 11.41
C GLN A 45 6.43 9.94 10.35
N GLU A 46 5.71 11.02 10.01
CA GLU A 46 4.71 11.02 8.95
C GLU A 46 5.34 10.81 7.56
N LYS A 47 6.54 11.35 7.33
CA LYS A 47 7.29 11.14 6.08
C LYS A 47 7.85 9.71 5.96
N LYS A 48 8.21 9.05 7.06
CA LYS A 48 8.61 7.63 7.07
C LYS A 48 7.45 6.67 6.82
N VAL A 49 6.22 7.04 7.17
CA VAL A 49 5.02 6.22 6.90
C VAL A 49 4.57 6.33 5.42
N LYS A 50 4.99 7.37 4.70
CA LYS A 50 4.54 7.63 3.32
C LYS A 50 5.44 7.08 2.21
N GLU A 51 6.55 6.43 2.55
CA GLU A 51 7.40 5.67 1.61
C GLU A 51 7.04 4.17 1.52
N GLU A 52 5.85 3.78 1.99
CA GLU A 52 5.28 2.49 1.61
C GLU A 52 4.72 2.60 0.19
N LYS A 53 5.33 1.89 -0.77
CA LYS A 53 4.70 1.60 -2.06
C LYS A 53 3.24 1.20 -1.81
N PRO A 54 2.26 1.60 -2.64
CA PRO A 54 0.89 1.11 -2.50
C PRO A 54 0.92 -0.41 -2.41
N GLN A 55 0.63 -0.96 -1.23
CA GLN A 55 0.57 -2.41 -1.06
C GLN A 55 -0.74 -2.87 -1.65
N VAL A 56 -0.66 -3.56 -2.79
CA VAL A 56 -1.80 -4.21 -3.42
C VAL A 56 -2.31 -5.30 -2.47
N SER A 57 -3.62 -5.34 -2.24
CA SER A 57 -4.22 -6.35 -1.36
C SER A 57 -4.19 -7.75 -2.00
N GLU A 58 -4.27 -8.80 -1.18
CA GLU A 58 -4.34 -10.18 -1.71
C GLU A 58 -5.57 -10.39 -2.58
N ASP A 59 -6.72 -9.85 -2.17
CA ASP A 59 -7.98 -9.94 -2.91
C ASP A 59 -7.89 -9.26 -4.28
N GLU A 60 -7.19 -8.14 -4.38
CA GLU A 60 -6.96 -7.43 -5.65
C GLU A 60 -6.06 -8.24 -6.59
N ILE A 61 -5.04 -8.92 -6.06
CA ILE A 61 -4.21 -9.84 -6.86
C ILE A 61 -5.00 -11.07 -7.29
N ILE A 62 -5.79 -11.66 -6.40
CA ILE A 62 -6.67 -12.80 -6.73
C ILE A 62 -7.65 -12.39 -7.83
N SER A 63 -8.27 -11.22 -7.72
CA SER A 63 -9.17 -10.67 -8.74
C SER A 63 -8.45 -10.44 -10.07
N THR A 64 -7.23 -9.91 -10.03
CA THR A 64 -6.39 -9.73 -11.22
C THR A 64 -6.10 -11.05 -11.91
N MET A 65 -5.60 -12.04 -11.16
CA MET A 65 -5.31 -13.38 -11.67
C MET A 65 -6.56 -14.08 -12.20
N HIS A 66 -7.70 -13.95 -11.53
CA HIS A 66 -8.95 -14.57 -11.97
C HIS A 66 -9.43 -13.99 -13.30
N ARG A 67 -9.39 -12.66 -13.45
CA ARG A 67 -9.74 -11.97 -14.70
C ARG A 67 -8.77 -12.26 -15.83
N MET A 68 -7.50 -12.55 -15.53
CA MET A 68 -6.54 -13.02 -16.52
C MET A 68 -6.89 -14.43 -17.02
N VAL A 69 -7.12 -15.38 -16.12
CA VAL A 69 -7.34 -16.79 -16.50
C VAL A 69 -8.68 -17.04 -17.20
N HIS A 70 -9.63 -16.10 -17.14
CA HIS A 70 -10.84 -16.11 -17.95
C HIS A 70 -10.60 -16.39 -19.45
N GLN A 71 -9.48 -15.94 -20.03
CA GLN A 71 -9.16 -16.19 -21.44
C GLN A 71 -8.69 -17.61 -21.74
N LYS A 72 -8.47 -18.44 -20.72
CA LYS A 72 -7.92 -19.80 -20.85
C LYS A 72 -8.96 -20.90 -20.64
N VAL A 73 -10.15 -20.58 -20.13
CA VAL A 73 -11.14 -21.57 -19.67
C VAL A 73 -12.53 -21.33 -20.24
N LYS A 74 -13.32 -22.38 -20.38
CA LYS A 74 -14.78 -22.28 -20.59
C LYS A 74 -15.46 -22.23 -19.24
N SER A 75 -16.34 -21.25 -19.10
CA SER A 75 -17.17 -21.02 -17.92
C SER A 75 -18.48 -20.39 -18.40
N SER A 76 -19.59 -20.72 -17.74
CA SER A 76 -20.91 -20.18 -18.05
C SER A 76 -20.97 -18.66 -17.85
N GLU A 77 -20.17 -18.12 -16.93
CA GLU A 77 -20.12 -16.69 -16.61
C GLU A 77 -18.68 -16.25 -16.31
N LYS A 78 -18.30 -15.08 -16.84
CA LYS A 78 -16.99 -14.47 -16.63
C LYS A 78 -17.14 -12.98 -16.42
N TRP A 79 -16.71 -12.50 -15.26
CA TRP A 79 -16.94 -11.12 -14.84
C TRP A 79 -15.65 -10.32 -14.92
N GLY A 80 -15.59 -9.38 -15.86
CA GLY A 80 -14.40 -8.61 -16.15
C GLY A 80 -13.34 -9.39 -16.94
N PHE A 81 -12.36 -8.64 -17.43
CA PHE A 81 -11.26 -9.16 -18.25
C PHE A 81 -10.01 -8.34 -17.99
N ILE A 82 -8.88 -9.02 -17.91
CA ILE A 82 -7.54 -8.46 -17.98
C ILE A 82 -6.80 -9.36 -18.96
N GLU A 83 -6.21 -8.80 -20.00
CA GLU A 83 -5.46 -9.62 -20.94
C GLU A 83 -4.26 -10.25 -20.23
N MET A 84 -4.15 -11.58 -20.28
CA MET A 84 -3.04 -12.34 -19.74
C MET A 84 -1.80 -12.15 -20.61
N THR A 85 -1.15 -11.00 -20.48
CA THR A 85 0.15 -10.71 -21.10
C THR A 85 1.29 -11.04 -20.15
N ASN A 86 2.50 -11.24 -20.68
CA ASN A 86 3.70 -11.42 -19.84
C ASN A 86 3.90 -10.25 -18.86
N LYS A 87 3.56 -9.03 -19.29
CA LYS A 87 3.63 -7.84 -18.42
C LYS A 87 2.69 -7.96 -17.21
N GLU A 88 1.44 -8.37 -17.43
CA GLU A 88 0.46 -8.54 -16.34
C GLU A 88 0.85 -9.71 -15.42
N ILE A 89 1.32 -10.83 -15.99
CA ILE A 89 1.83 -11.97 -15.21
C ILE A 89 2.99 -11.54 -14.30
N SER A 90 4.02 -10.88 -14.85
CA SER A 90 5.17 -10.41 -14.07
C SER A 90 4.77 -9.35 -13.04
N SER A 91 3.79 -8.49 -13.35
CA SER A 91 3.32 -7.46 -12.41
C SER A 91 2.59 -8.09 -11.22
N ALA A 92 1.69 -9.05 -11.47
CA ALA A 92 1.04 -9.83 -10.41
C ALA A 92 2.06 -10.61 -9.59
N LYS A 93 3.05 -11.25 -10.23
CA LYS A 93 4.10 -12.01 -9.55
C LYS A 93 4.92 -11.13 -8.61
N ASN A 94 5.39 -9.97 -9.08
CA ASN A 94 6.14 -9.02 -8.27
C ASN A 94 5.32 -8.52 -7.06
N ALA A 95 4.01 -8.30 -7.24
CA ALA A 95 3.13 -7.90 -6.15
C ALA A 95 2.99 -9.00 -5.08
N VAL A 96 2.86 -10.27 -5.49
CA VAL A 96 2.84 -11.41 -4.55
C VAL A 96 4.19 -11.60 -3.87
N GLU A 97 5.30 -11.47 -4.59
CA GLU A 97 6.65 -11.63 -4.04
C GLU A 97 6.93 -10.58 -2.94
N SER A 98 6.54 -9.33 -3.19
CA SER A 98 6.74 -8.20 -2.29
C SER A 98 5.77 -8.14 -1.11
N SER A 99 4.69 -8.94 -1.10
CA SER A 99 3.77 -9.00 0.03
C SER A 99 4.30 -9.90 1.15
N THR A 100 3.99 -9.59 2.42
CA THR A 100 4.48 -10.39 3.56
C THR A 100 3.44 -11.36 4.11
N ASN A 101 2.15 -11.01 4.05
CA ASN A 101 1.09 -11.66 4.83
C ASN A 101 -0.07 -12.22 3.98
N PHE A 102 0.21 -12.63 2.74
CA PHE A 102 -0.80 -13.24 1.87
C PHE A 102 -1.08 -14.69 2.29
N LYS A 103 -2.35 -15.02 2.56
CA LYS A 103 -2.80 -16.35 2.99
C LYS A 103 -2.49 -17.42 1.96
N TYR A 104 -2.61 -17.10 0.68
CA TYR A 104 -2.45 -18.00 -0.47
C TYR A 104 -1.15 -17.77 -1.23
N LYS A 105 -0.20 -17.00 -0.67
CA LYS A 105 1.05 -16.57 -1.33
C LYS A 105 1.73 -17.67 -2.15
N SER A 106 1.98 -18.83 -1.53
CA SER A 106 2.68 -19.95 -2.18
C SER A 106 1.92 -20.48 -3.40
N LYS A 107 0.59 -20.64 -3.29
CA LYS A 107 -0.22 -21.13 -4.41
C LYS A 107 -0.27 -20.10 -5.53
N LEU A 108 -0.46 -18.81 -5.22
CA LEU A 108 -0.46 -17.72 -6.20
C LEU A 108 0.87 -17.62 -6.95
N LEU A 109 2.00 -17.66 -6.24
CA LEU A 109 3.33 -17.67 -6.88
C LEU A 109 3.53 -18.87 -7.80
N SER A 110 3.22 -20.08 -7.33
CA SER A 110 3.40 -21.28 -8.14
C SER A 110 2.58 -21.25 -9.43
N THR A 111 1.39 -20.65 -9.39
CA THR A 111 0.53 -20.45 -10.56
C THR A 111 1.12 -19.42 -11.51
N LEU A 112 1.56 -18.26 -11.01
CA LEU A 112 2.18 -17.23 -11.83
C LEU A 112 3.50 -17.67 -12.47
N GLU A 113 4.30 -18.48 -11.78
CA GLU A 113 5.51 -19.09 -12.33
C GLU A 113 5.24 -20.07 -13.48
N ARG A 114 4.11 -20.81 -13.43
CA ARG A 114 3.68 -21.66 -14.56
C ARG A 114 3.23 -20.79 -15.73
N TRP A 115 2.38 -19.80 -15.48
CA TRP A 115 1.89 -18.88 -16.51
C TRP A 115 3.03 -18.13 -17.20
N GLU A 116 4.04 -17.67 -16.45
CA GLU A 116 5.24 -17.00 -16.97
C GLU A 116 6.05 -17.90 -17.91
N LYS A 117 6.04 -19.22 -17.68
CA LYS A 117 6.66 -20.23 -18.55
C LYS A 117 5.77 -20.65 -19.73
N GLY A 118 4.58 -20.07 -19.85
CA GLY A 118 3.59 -20.46 -20.87
C GLY A 118 2.90 -21.79 -20.57
N ASP A 119 3.01 -22.32 -19.35
CA ASP A 119 2.30 -23.52 -18.93
C ASP A 119 0.89 -23.15 -18.45
N PHE A 120 -0.09 -23.43 -19.32
CA PHE A 120 -1.52 -23.23 -19.08
C PHE A 120 -2.26 -24.57 -18.93
N SER A 121 -1.55 -25.63 -18.57
CA SER A 121 -2.15 -26.98 -18.46
C SER A 121 -3.15 -27.11 -17.32
N GLN A 122 -3.05 -26.27 -16.27
CA GLN A 122 -3.85 -26.32 -15.05
C GLN A 122 -4.84 -25.16 -14.90
N THR A 123 -5.12 -24.42 -15.99
CA THR A 123 -5.89 -23.17 -15.89
C THR A 123 -7.34 -23.37 -15.44
N VAL A 124 -7.91 -24.56 -15.61
CA VAL A 124 -9.25 -24.89 -15.09
C VAL A 124 -9.22 -25.00 -13.57
N GLU A 125 -8.27 -25.73 -13.01
CA GLU A 125 -8.09 -25.88 -11.57
C GLU A 125 -7.68 -24.56 -10.92
N GLU A 126 -6.80 -23.79 -11.58
CA GLU A 126 -6.34 -22.48 -11.11
C GLU A 126 -7.46 -21.44 -11.13
N HIS A 127 -8.28 -21.41 -12.19
CA HIS A 127 -9.49 -20.61 -12.22
C HIS A 127 -10.42 -20.97 -11.06
N ASN A 128 -10.73 -22.26 -10.89
CA ASN A 128 -11.67 -22.71 -9.88
C ASN A 128 -11.16 -22.46 -8.46
N PHE A 129 -9.86 -22.53 -8.23
CA PHE A 129 -9.24 -22.13 -6.97
C PHE A 129 -9.47 -20.65 -6.66
N LEU A 130 -9.22 -19.75 -7.62
CA LEU A 130 -9.43 -18.31 -7.45
C LEU A 130 -10.92 -17.97 -7.27
N TRP A 131 -11.77 -18.62 -8.07
CA TRP A 131 -13.23 -18.53 -8.01
C TRP A 131 -13.80 -18.98 -6.64
N GLU A 132 -13.30 -20.08 -6.08
CA GLU A 132 -13.70 -20.56 -4.74
C GLU A 132 -13.33 -19.56 -3.64
N ILE A 133 -12.17 -18.91 -3.73
CA ILE A 133 -11.76 -17.88 -2.75
C ILE A 133 -12.69 -16.66 -2.82
N GLN A 134 -13.18 -16.31 -4.01
CA GLN A 134 -14.10 -15.20 -4.22
C GLN A 134 -15.56 -15.53 -3.88
N GLY A 135 -15.84 -16.71 -3.30
CA GLY A 135 -17.19 -17.11 -2.90
C GLY A 135 -18.09 -17.47 -4.06
N GLY A 136 -17.52 -18.04 -5.12
CA GLY A 136 -18.22 -18.35 -6.36
C GLY A 136 -19.50 -19.17 -6.20
N ASP A 137 -20.51 -18.81 -7.00
CA ASP A 137 -21.82 -19.45 -7.09
C ASP A 137 -22.06 -19.95 -8.53
N THR A 138 -22.02 -19.03 -9.49
CA THR A 138 -22.07 -19.30 -10.94
C THR A 138 -20.69 -19.18 -11.58
N GLY A 139 -20.51 -19.78 -12.76
CA GLY A 139 -19.30 -19.54 -13.56
C GLY A 139 -18.08 -20.38 -13.15
N LYS A 140 -18.27 -21.58 -12.58
CA LYS A 140 -17.18 -22.55 -12.42
C LYS A 140 -16.68 -23.02 -13.79
N ALA A 141 -15.37 -23.12 -13.97
CA ALA A 141 -14.77 -23.57 -15.22
C ALA A 141 -14.85 -25.09 -15.38
N THR A 142 -15.14 -25.54 -16.59
CA THR A 142 -15.32 -26.97 -16.94
C THR A 142 -14.22 -27.53 -17.81
N GLU A 143 -13.67 -26.71 -18.71
CA GLU A 143 -12.63 -27.12 -19.66
C GLU A 143 -11.76 -25.93 -20.09
N ARG A 144 -10.67 -26.21 -20.80
CA ARG A 144 -9.83 -25.17 -21.40
C ARG A 144 -10.43 -24.72 -22.73
N LEU A 145 -10.22 -23.46 -23.06
CA LEU A 145 -10.49 -22.97 -24.42
C LEU A 145 -9.46 -23.56 -25.39
N SER A 146 -9.90 -23.83 -26.62
CA SER A 146 -8.97 -24.06 -27.73
C SER A 146 -8.20 -22.77 -28.06
N PRO A 147 -7.07 -22.85 -28.77
CA PRO A 147 -6.35 -21.66 -29.23
C PRO A 147 -7.22 -20.69 -30.05
N GLU A 148 -8.13 -21.21 -30.88
CA GLU A 148 -9.05 -20.43 -31.69
C GLU A 148 -10.12 -19.75 -30.81
N GLU A 149 -10.68 -20.49 -29.84
CA GLU A 149 -11.67 -19.95 -28.90
C GLU A 149 -11.05 -18.87 -27.99
N GLU A 150 -9.82 -19.07 -27.50
CA GLU A 150 -9.08 -18.06 -26.74
C GLU A 150 -8.87 -16.79 -27.59
N LYS A 151 -8.38 -16.95 -28.82
CA LYS A 151 -8.13 -15.81 -29.73
C LYS A 151 -9.41 -15.02 -29.99
N GLN A 152 -10.53 -15.71 -30.19
CA GLN A 152 -11.84 -15.07 -30.37
C GLN A 152 -12.27 -14.35 -29.10
N TYR A 153 -12.18 -14.99 -27.93
CA TYR A 153 -12.54 -14.40 -26.65
C TYR A 153 -11.74 -13.11 -26.35
N VAL A 154 -10.41 -13.14 -26.53
CA VAL A 154 -9.56 -11.96 -26.33
C VAL A 154 -9.94 -10.83 -27.29
N LYS A 155 -10.24 -11.14 -28.55
CA LYS A 155 -10.68 -10.14 -29.53
C LYS A 155 -12.00 -9.49 -29.12
N GLU A 156 -12.98 -10.28 -28.68
CA GLU A 156 -14.27 -9.77 -28.21
C GLU A 156 -14.13 -8.89 -26.97
N MET A 157 -13.32 -9.29 -25.99
CA MET A 157 -13.15 -8.53 -24.76
C MET A 157 -12.36 -7.23 -24.95
N LYS A 158 -11.45 -7.16 -25.92
CA LYS A 158 -10.78 -5.90 -26.30
C LYS A 158 -11.68 -4.92 -27.05
N GLY A 159 -12.75 -5.40 -27.65
CA GLY A 159 -13.70 -4.57 -28.40
C GLY A 159 -14.84 -3.98 -27.55
N LYS A 160 -14.89 -4.32 -26.25
CA LYS A 160 -15.83 -3.78 -25.27
C LYS A 160 -15.19 -2.63 -24.51
#